data_AF-A0A849YU35-F1
#
_entry.id   AF-A0A849YU35-F1
#
_cell.length_a   1.000
_cell.length_b   1.000
_cell.length_c   1.000
_cell.angle_alpha   90.00
_cell.angle_beta   90.00
_cell.angle_gamma   90.00
#
_symmetry.space_group_name_H-M   'P 1'
#
loop_
_entity.id
_entity.type
_entity.pdbx_description
1 polymer ?
#
loop_
_entity_poly.entity_id
_entity_poly.type
_entity_poly.pdbx_seq_one_letter_code
_entity_poly.pdbx_strand_id
1 'polypeptide(L)'
;MVAPSEPYQPPSEPVLVDPFHGRSPPPPPKRPLSPAALASAILALLPIGSVAAIPIGVVGIRQTRLGTLRGRWLAITSIAIGALASIAYGGAAAYFAVNEAHAARQRDEQAEERRQRKREREEDDASIINTPNVPPRPSAPPSSPAGDVPKDTVTTEIGKITVVDLGVGEPSLKAAVVRELATAKAAGEEVLVMTCVKAPGPCLDVEKSLSDPLLQTALEKIRIVRINIEVFKDDIEKLGLQVDPFPVYALFTADGTPRDAIDGGEWEADIPQNIAPVLGPFVKGDLKKRKKQFKPGPGGGVFL
;
A
#
# COMPACT_ATOMS: atom_id res chain seq x y z
N MET A 1 96.99 -14.50 20.98
CA MET A 1 95.66 -15.07 20.66
C MET A 1 95.66 -15.35 19.17
N VAL A 2 95.60 -16.61 18.76
CA VAL A 2 95.64 -17.05 17.35
C VAL A 2 94.19 -17.28 16.91
N ALA A 3 93.77 -16.60 15.84
CA ALA A 3 92.42 -16.73 15.30
C ALA A 3 92.25 -18.09 14.58
N PRO A 4 91.09 -18.75 14.72
CA PRO A 4 90.85 -20.03 14.06
C PRO A 4 90.72 -19.84 12.55
N SER A 5 91.33 -20.74 11.79
CA SER A 5 91.28 -20.78 10.32
C SER A 5 89.89 -21.13 9.81
N GLU A 6 89.40 -20.34 8.84
CA GLU A 6 88.14 -20.60 8.14
C GLU A 6 88.14 -21.96 7.43
N PRO A 7 87.03 -22.71 7.49
CA PRO A 7 86.90 -24.00 6.81
C PRO A 7 86.83 -23.82 5.29
N TYR A 8 87.65 -24.59 4.58
CA TYR A 8 87.69 -24.64 3.12
C TYR A 8 86.36 -25.16 2.55
N GLN A 9 85.65 -24.34 1.77
CA GLN A 9 84.49 -24.77 0.97
C GLN A 9 84.95 -25.17 -0.44
N PRO A 10 84.65 -26.40 -0.89
CA PRO A 10 84.96 -26.81 -2.26
C PRO A 10 84.11 -26.01 -3.27
N PRO A 11 84.65 -25.72 -4.46
CA PRO A 11 83.93 -24.98 -5.49
C PRO A 11 82.69 -25.73 -5.92
N SER A 12 81.53 -25.09 -5.79
CA SER A 12 80.23 -25.63 -6.20
C SER A 12 80.17 -25.81 -7.72
N GLU A 13 79.90 -27.03 -8.18
CA GLU A 13 79.68 -27.32 -9.60
C GLU A 13 78.47 -26.52 -10.14
N PRO A 14 78.53 -26.01 -11.39
CA PRO A 14 77.43 -25.29 -11.99
C PRO A 14 76.25 -26.23 -12.22
N VAL A 15 75.11 -25.90 -11.59
CA VAL A 15 73.84 -26.62 -11.73
C VAL A 15 73.38 -26.51 -13.19
N LEU A 16 73.34 -27.65 -13.90
CA LEU A 16 72.80 -27.76 -15.25
C LEU A 16 71.27 -27.60 -15.20
N VAL A 17 70.79 -26.38 -15.36
CA VAL A 17 69.36 -26.07 -15.40
C VAL A 17 68.81 -26.47 -16.78
N ASP A 18 67.93 -27.48 -16.82
CA ASP A 18 67.18 -27.85 -18.02
C ASP A 18 66.18 -26.72 -18.37
N PRO A 19 66.37 -26.00 -19.51
CA PRO A 19 65.52 -24.88 -19.90
C PRO A 19 64.06 -25.26 -20.24
N PHE A 20 63.71 -26.56 -20.22
CA PHE A 20 62.37 -27.05 -20.50
C PHE A 20 61.60 -27.54 -19.27
N HIS A 21 62.24 -27.66 -18.11
CA HIS A 21 61.57 -27.97 -16.84
C HIS A 21 60.78 -26.74 -16.34
N GLY A 22 59.52 -26.65 -16.78
CA GLY A 22 58.59 -25.59 -16.36
C GLY A 22 57.58 -25.14 -17.43
N ARG A 23 57.74 -25.57 -18.68
CA ARG A 23 56.74 -25.30 -19.73
C ARG A 23 55.64 -26.35 -19.68
N SER A 24 54.58 -26.10 -18.91
CA SER A 24 53.34 -26.85 -19.06
C SER A 24 52.87 -26.74 -20.51
N PRO A 25 52.47 -27.85 -21.17
CA PRO A 25 51.92 -27.76 -22.50
C PRO A 25 50.71 -26.82 -22.50
N PRO A 26 50.50 -26.03 -23.57
CA PRO A 26 49.37 -25.14 -23.65
C PRO A 26 48.08 -25.95 -23.45
N PRO A 27 47.13 -25.47 -22.65
CA PRO A 27 45.89 -26.20 -22.40
C PRO A 27 45.18 -26.45 -23.75
N PRO A 28 44.57 -27.63 -23.93
CA PRO A 28 43.89 -27.95 -25.19
C PRO A 28 42.79 -26.92 -25.49
N PRO A 29 42.59 -26.55 -26.77
CA PRO A 29 41.59 -25.57 -27.16
C PRO A 29 40.19 -25.99 -26.68
N LYS A 30 39.47 -25.06 -26.05
CA LYS A 30 38.12 -25.32 -25.54
C LYS A 30 37.17 -25.56 -26.72
N ARG A 31 36.37 -26.63 -26.66
CA ARG A 31 35.33 -26.91 -27.66
C ARG A 31 34.28 -25.79 -27.68
N PRO A 32 33.77 -25.40 -28.86
CA PRO A 32 32.74 -24.37 -28.97
C PRO A 32 31.42 -24.79 -28.29
N LEU A 33 30.69 -23.78 -27.81
CA LEU A 33 29.35 -23.94 -27.24
C LEU A 33 28.32 -24.22 -28.35
N SER A 34 27.31 -25.04 -28.06
CA SER A 34 26.19 -25.26 -28.98
C SER A 34 25.34 -23.98 -29.12
N PRO A 35 25.14 -23.44 -30.34
CA PRO A 35 24.27 -22.29 -30.57
C PRO A 35 22.82 -22.55 -30.13
N ALA A 36 22.34 -23.78 -30.28
CA ALA A 36 21.00 -24.18 -29.86
C ALA A 36 20.83 -24.12 -28.34
N ALA A 37 21.86 -24.51 -27.57
CA ALA A 37 21.83 -24.42 -26.11
C ALA A 37 21.86 -22.96 -25.62
N LEU A 38 22.60 -22.07 -26.31
CA LEU A 38 22.59 -20.65 -26.00
C LEU A 38 21.23 -20.00 -26.32
N ALA A 39 20.66 -20.32 -27.49
CA ALA A 39 19.35 -19.82 -27.89
C ALA A 39 18.23 -20.28 -26.94
N SER A 40 18.26 -21.54 -26.47
CA SER A 40 17.27 -22.03 -25.51
C SER A 40 17.38 -21.31 -24.16
N ALA A 41 18.59 -20.98 -23.71
CA ALA A 41 18.79 -20.23 -22.47
C ALA A 41 18.26 -18.79 -22.56
N ILE A 42 18.47 -18.10 -23.70
CA ILE A 42 17.94 -16.74 -23.92
C ILE A 42 16.41 -16.77 -24.00
N LEU A 43 15.84 -17.72 -24.75
CA LEU A 43 14.39 -17.84 -24.91
C LEU A 43 13.68 -18.18 -23.59
N ALA A 44 14.32 -18.95 -22.70
CA ALA A 44 13.75 -19.30 -21.39
C ALA A 44 13.50 -18.07 -20.49
N LEU A 45 14.11 -16.91 -20.78
CA LEU A 45 13.93 -15.66 -20.03
C LEU A 45 12.76 -14.82 -20.53
N LEU A 46 12.19 -15.12 -21.69
CA LEU A 46 11.08 -14.36 -22.28
C LEU A 46 9.73 -15.04 -21.95
N PRO A 47 8.67 -14.27 -21.62
CA PRO A 47 7.37 -14.85 -21.22
C PRO A 47 6.76 -15.79 -22.27
N ILE A 48 6.91 -15.45 -23.55
CA ILE A 48 6.44 -16.26 -24.68
C ILE A 48 7.51 -17.29 -25.08
N GLY A 49 8.78 -17.02 -24.78
CA GLY A 49 9.93 -17.85 -25.17
C GLY A 49 10.10 -19.11 -24.30
N SER A 50 9.53 -19.15 -23.10
CA SER A 50 9.65 -20.30 -22.19
C SER A 50 9.11 -21.60 -22.77
N VAL A 51 8.01 -21.52 -23.54
CA VAL A 51 7.41 -22.68 -24.21
C VAL A 51 8.28 -23.13 -25.40
N ALA A 52 8.81 -22.19 -26.17
CA ALA A 52 9.69 -22.46 -27.30
C ALA A 52 11.08 -22.98 -26.88
N ALA A 53 11.54 -22.65 -25.66
CA ALA A 53 12.82 -23.10 -25.12
C ALA A 53 12.88 -24.63 -24.91
N ILE A 54 11.75 -25.28 -24.66
CA ILE A 54 11.67 -26.72 -24.40
C ILE A 54 12.08 -27.55 -25.64
N PRO A 55 11.44 -27.42 -26.82
CA PRO A 55 11.84 -28.19 -28.00
C PRO A 55 13.26 -27.85 -28.47
N ILE A 56 13.69 -26.58 -28.37
CA ILE A 56 15.04 -26.15 -28.76
C ILE A 56 16.10 -26.75 -27.81
N GLY A 57 15.83 -26.80 -26.50
CA GLY A 57 16.68 -27.45 -25.51
C GLY A 57 16.85 -28.95 -25.79
N VAL A 58 15.77 -29.65 -26.20
CA VAL A 58 15.82 -31.07 -26.60
C VAL A 58 16.73 -31.28 -27.80
N VAL A 59 16.69 -30.40 -28.81
CA VAL A 59 17.62 -30.42 -29.95
C VAL A 59 19.06 -30.21 -29.50
N GLY A 60 19.31 -29.28 -28.57
CA GLY A 60 20.62 -29.06 -27.96
C GLY A 60 21.17 -30.29 -27.21
N ILE A 61 20.31 -31.04 -26.51
CA ILE A 61 20.69 -32.30 -25.85
C ILE A 61 21.08 -33.36 -26.90
N ARG A 62 20.36 -33.47 -28.01
CA ARG A 62 20.69 -34.40 -29.09
C ARG A 62 22.03 -34.07 -29.74
N GLN A 63 22.31 -32.79 -30.00
CA GLN A 63 23.59 -32.35 -30.57
C GLN A 63 24.78 -32.59 -29.63
N THR A 64 24.61 -32.43 -28.33
CA THR A 64 25.69 -32.67 -27.34
C THR A 64 25.96 -34.15 -27.07
N ARG A 65 25.00 -35.06 -27.31
CA ARG A 65 25.22 -36.51 -27.21
C ARG A 65 26.22 -37.05 -28.23
N LEU A 66 26.38 -36.39 -29.38
CA LEU A 66 27.33 -36.78 -30.42
C LEU A 66 28.80 -36.47 -30.06
N GLY A 67 29.06 -35.88 -28.88
CA GLY A 67 30.42 -35.65 -28.36
C GLY A 67 31.18 -34.49 -29.00
N THR A 68 30.63 -33.85 -30.02
CA THR A 68 31.28 -32.75 -30.76
C THR A 68 31.20 -31.39 -30.06
N LEU A 69 30.16 -31.15 -29.24
CA LEU A 69 29.88 -29.85 -28.62
C LEU A 69 29.73 -29.95 -27.09
N ARG A 70 30.15 -28.90 -26.37
CA ARG A 70 29.90 -28.74 -24.92
C ARG A 70 28.59 -27.98 -24.69
N GLY A 71 27.94 -28.20 -23.54
CA GLY A 71 26.72 -27.45 -23.16
C GLY A 71 25.55 -28.28 -22.64
N ARG A 72 25.72 -29.59 -22.38
CA ARG A 72 24.63 -30.47 -21.91
C ARG A 72 23.95 -29.97 -20.63
N TRP A 73 24.73 -29.50 -19.65
CA TRP A 73 24.20 -28.92 -18.42
C TRP A 73 23.36 -27.67 -18.69
N LEU A 74 23.82 -26.81 -19.60
CA LEU A 74 23.14 -25.56 -19.98
C LEU A 74 21.78 -25.85 -20.65
N ALA A 75 21.71 -26.88 -21.49
CA ALA A 75 20.45 -27.34 -22.09
C ALA A 75 19.48 -27.88 -21.04
N ILE A 76 19.94 -28.71 -20.10
CA ILE A 76 19.10 -29.25 -19.00
C ILE A 76 18.56 -28.10 -18.13
N THR A 77 19.41 -27.15 -17.74
CA THR A 77 18.97 -26.00 -16.94
C THR A 77 17.97 -25.14 -17.69
N SER A 78 18.13 -24.93 -19.01
CA SER A 78 17.15 -24.16 -19.80
C SER A 78 15.78 -24.83 -19.88
N ILE A 79 15.72 -26.17 -19.96
CA ILE A 79 14.44 -26.91 -19.97
C ILE A 79 13.77 -26.79 -18.60
N ALA A 80 14.54 -26.98 -17.51
CA ALA A 80 14.00 -26.87 -16.15
C ALA A 80 13.47 -25.45 -15.86
N ILE A 81 14.23 -24.42 -16.20
CA ILE A 81 13.81 -23.01 -16.05
C ILE A 81 12.58 -22.73 -16.92
N GLY A 82 12.57 -23.16 -18.19
CA GLY A 82 11.43 -22.97 -19.09
C GLY A 82 10.14 -23.64 -18.60
N ALA A 83 10.25 -24.85 -18.02
CA ALA A 83 9.10 -25.54 -17.43
C ALA A 83 8.57 -24.82 -16.19
N LEU A 84 9.46 -24.42 -15.26
CA LEU A 84 9.07 -23.69 -14.04
C LEU A 84 8.46 -22.33 -14.37
N ALA A 85 9.06 -21.58 -15.30
CA ALA A 85 8.53 -20.29 -15.75
C ALA A 85 7.14 -20.46 -16.37
N SER A 86 6.94 -21.49 -17.20
CA SER A 86 5.62 -21.75 -17.83
C SER A 86 4.54 -22.07 -16.80
N ILE A 87 4.86 -22.84 -15.75
CA ILE A 87 3.93 -23.10 -14.64
C ILE A 87 3.63 -21.81 -13.87
N ALA A 88 4.65 -21.00 -13.56
CA ALA A 88 4.47 -19.75 -12.84
C ALA A 88 3.60 -18.75 -13.60
N TYR A 89 3.86 -18.57 -14.90
CA TYR A 89 3.05 -17.69 -15.75
C TYR A 89 1.62 -18.21 -15.93
N GLY A 90 1.45 -19.52 -16.14
CA GLY A 90 0.12 -20.13 -16.22
C GLY A 90 -0.68 -19.97 -14.93
N GLY A 91 -0.04 -20.18 -13.77
CA GLY A 91 -0.64 -19.97 -12.45
C GLY A 91 -1.01 -18.51 -12.20
N ALA A 92 -0.14 -17.57 -12.55
CA ALA A 92 -0.41 -16.14 -12.43
C ALA A 92 -1.60 -15.71 -13.31
N ALA A 93 -1.64 -16.15 -14.57
CA ALA A 93 -2.75 -15.85 -15.48
C ALA A 93 -4.09 -16.40 -14.95
N ALA A 94 -4.11 -17.64 -14.47
CA ALA A 94 -5.29 -18.23 -13.86
C ALA A 94 -5.75 -17.47 -12.60
N TYR A 95 -4.79 -17.09 -11.74
CA TYR A 95 -5.08 -16.30 -10.54
C TYR A 95 -5.72 -14.95 -10.88
N PHE A 96 -5.18 -14.21 -11.86
CA PHE A 96 -5.75 -12.93 -12.30
C PHE A 96 -7.15 -13.10 -12.88
N ALA A 97 -7.38 -14.11 -13.73
CA ALA A 97 -8.70 -14.39 -14.30
C ALA A 97 -9.75 -14.72 -13.22
N VAL A 98 -9.38 -15.49 -12.20
CA VAL A 98 -10.26 -15.81 -11.06
C VAL A 98 -10.55 -14.56 -10.23
N ASN A 99 -9.54 -13.73 -9.94
CA ASN A 99 -9.72 -12.51 -9.16
C ASN A 99 -10.62 -11.49 -9.89
N GLU A 100 -10.47 -11.35 -11.21
CA GLU A 100 -11.33 -10.50 -12.04
C GLU A 100 -12.78 -11.03 -12.07
N ALA A 101 -12.97 -12.34 -12.20
CA ALA A 101 -14.29 -12.96 -12.14
C ALA A 101 -14.98 -12.76 -10.77
N HIS A 102 -14.23 -12.83 -9.66
CA HIS A 102 -14.74 -12.52 -8.34
C HIS A 102 -15.10 -11.04 -8.19
N ALA A 103 -14.26 -10.14 -8.68
CA ALA A 103 -14.54 -8.71 -8.66
C ALA A 103 -15.77 -8.36 -9.50
N ALA A 104 -15.99 -9.03 -10.63
CA ALA A 104 -17.19 -8.86 -11.46
C ALA A 104 -18.47 -9.29 -10.71
N ARG A 105 -18.46 -10.45 -10.05
CA ARG A 105 -19.60 -10.92 -9.25
C ARG A 105 -19.97 -9.96 -8.12
N GLN A 106 -18.97 -9.42 -7.43
CA GLN A 106 -19.21 -8.42 -6.37
C GLN A 106 -19.86 -7.14 -6.91
N ARG A 107 -19.50 -6.69 -8.12
CA ARG A 107 -20.12 -5.52 -8.76
C ARG A 107 -21.58 -5.79 -9.12
N ASP A 108 -21.89 -7.00 -9.60
CA ASP A 108 -23.25 -7.39 -9.95
C ASP A 108 -24.14 -7.47 -8.69
N GLU A 109 -23.66 -8.09 -7.61
CA GLU A 109 -24.36 -8.15 -6.31
C GLU A 109 -24.63 -6.73 -5.75
N GLN A 110 -23.65 -5.84 -5.77
CA GLN A 110 -23.83 -4.45 -5.35
C GLN A 110 -24.80 -3.67 -6.24
N ALA A 111 -24.82 -3.95 -7.54
CA ALA A 111 -25.75 -3.33 -8.47
C ALA A 111 -27.19 -3.79 -8.23
N GLU A 112 -27.40 -5.07 -7.90
CA GLU A 112 -28.70 -5.61 -7.50
C GLU A 112 -29.19 -5.00 -6.18
N GLU A 113 -28.32 -4.91 -5.16
CA GLU A 113 -28.67 -4.29 -3.88
C GLU A 113 -29.08 -2.81 -4.07
N ARG A 114 -28.35 -2.06 -4.90
CA ARG A 114 -28.70 -0.67 -5.25
C ARG A 114 -30.05 -0.57 -5.96
N ARG A 115 -30.37 -1.53 -6.84
CA ARG A 115 -31.69 -1.58 -7.51
C ARG A 115 -32.80 -1.89 -6.53
N GLN A 116 -32.57 -2.80 -5.59
CA GLN A 116 -33.54 -3.15 -4.55
C GLN A 116 -33.82 -1.96 -3.63
N ARG A 117 -32.78 -1.33 -3.06
CA ARG A 117 -32.93 -0.13 -2.22
C ARG A 117 -33.65 1.00 -2.93
N LYS A 118 -33.44 1.15 -4.25
CA LYS A 118 -34.16 2.14 -5.06
C LYS A 118 -35.66 1.82 -5.13
N ARG A 119 -36.03 0.55 -5.34
CA ARG A 119 -37.44 0.12 -5.37
C ARG A 119 -38.12 0.29 -4.02
N GLU A 120 -37.43 -0.05 -2.92
CA GLU A 120 -37.95 0.14 -1.55
C GLU A 120 -38.24 1.62 -1.28
N ARG A 121 -37.35 2.53 -1.67
CA ARG A 121 -37.61 3.98 -1.57
C ARG A 121 -38.78 4.46 -2.43
N GLU A 122 -38.89 3.96 -3.66
CA GLU A 122 -40.03 4.29 -4.54
C GLU A 122 -41.36 3.78 -3.97
N GLU A 123 -41.37 2.64 -3.28
CA GLU A 123 -42.55 2.08 -2.59
C GLU A 123 -42.91 2.89 -1.33
N ASP A 124 -41.91 3.26 -0.52
CA ASP A 124 -42.10 4.13 0.65
C ASP A 124 -42.66 5.50 0.25
N ASP A 125 -42.11 6.12 -0.81
CA ASP A 125 -42.59 7.41 -1.33
C ASP A 125 -44.02 7.32 -1.86
N ALA A 126 -44.39 6.20 -2.49
CA ALA A 126 -45.76 5.96 -2.96
C ALA A 126 -46.76 5.81 -1.80
N SER A 127 -46.32 5.28 -0.65
CA SER A 127 -47.14 5.12 0.57
C SER A 127 -47.47 6.46 1.24
N ILE A 128 -46.60 7.47 1.13
CA ILE A 128 -46.75 8.76 1.82
C ILE A 128 -47.92 9.63 1.25
N ILE A 129 -48.37 9.37 0.02
CA ILE A 129 -49.41 10.16 -0.67
C ILE A 129 -50.80 10.05 0.00
N ASN A 130 -51.02 9.11 0.93
CA ASN A 130 -52.30 8.92 1.63
C ASN A 130 -52.41 9.53 3.03
N THR A 131 -51.48 10.42 3.43
CA THR A 131 -51.54 11.02 4.77
C THR A 131 -52.47 12.25 4.82
N PRO A 132 -53.45 12.32 5.74
CA PRO A 132 -54.33 13.48 5.90
C PRO A 132 -53.55 14.76 6.23
N ASN A 133 -53.93 15.84 5.55
CA ASN A 133 -53.46 17.21 5.67
C ASN A 133 -53.18 17.65 7.14
N VAL A 134 -51.92 17.65 7.54
CA VAL A 134 -51.48 18.18 8.85
C VAL A 134 -51.21 19.69 8.69
N PRO A 135 -51.80 20.55 9.53
CA PRO A 135 -51.62 22.00 9.43
C PRO A 135 -50.16 22.43 9.68
N PRO A 136 -49.73 23.56 9.06
CA PRO A 136 -48.35 24.03 9.10
C PRO A 136 -47.90 24.35 10.53
N ARG A 137 -46.78 23.74 10.94
CA ARG A 137 -46.13 23.97 12.23
C ARG A 137 -45.39 25.33 12.22
N PRO A 138 -45.47 26.15 13.29
CA PRO A 138 -44.79 27.43 13.39
C PRO A 138 -43.27 27.31 13.26
N SER A 139 -42.68 28.24 12.51
CA SER A 139 -41.25 28.36 12.23
C SER A 139 -40.41 28.44 13.50
N ALA A 140 -39.52 27.46 13.69
CA ALA A 140 -38.44 27.56 14.65
C ALA A 140 -37.41 28.62 14.19
N PRO A 141 -36.68 29.27 15.13
CA PRO A 141 -35.62 30.22 14.81
C PRO A 141 -34.49 29.55 13.99
N PRO A 142 -33.73 30.33 13.20
CA PRO A 142 -32.73 29.80 12.28
C PRO A 142 -31.62 29.08 13.04
N SER A 143 -31.65 27.75 12.98
CA SER A 143 -30.48 26.91 13.22
C SER A 143 -29.39 27.35 12.24
N SER A 144 -28.18 27.59 12.75
CA SER A 144 -26.99 27.81 11.92
C SER A 144 -26.91 26.72 10.84
N PRO A 145 -26.49 27.04 9.60
CA PRO A 145 -26.49 26.10 8.49
C PRO A 145 -25.43 25.02 8.72
N ALA A 146 -25.78 24.01 9.52
CA ALA A 146 -25.10 22.74 9.61
C ALA A 146 -25.30 22.03 8.27
N GLY A 147 -24.44 22.36 7.29
CA GLY A 147 -24.53 21.74 5.97
C GLY A 147 -23.72 22.39 4.86
N ASP A 148 -23.19 23.61 5.02
CA ASP A 148 -22.36 24.21 3.97
C ASP A 148 -20.88 24.16 4.35
N VAL A 149 -20.08 23.58 3.44
CA VAL A 149 -18.61 23.60 3.52
C VAL A 149 -18.18 25.06 3.48
N PRO A 150 -17.37 25.54 4.44
CA PRO A 150 -17.03 26.94 4.48
C PRO A 150 -16.18 27.32 3.26
N LYS A 151 -16.25 28.60 2.85
CA LYS A 151 -15.40 29.08 1.75
C LYS A 151 -13.93 29.13 2.18
N ASP A 152 -13.70 29.66 3.37
CA ASP A 152 -12.40 29.76 4.00
C ASP A 152 -12.29 28.72 5.12
N THR A 153 -11.07 28.31 5.45
CA THR A 153 -10.84 27.38 6.56
C THR A 153 -11.22 28.05 7.90
N VAL A 154 -12.07 27.39 8.67
CA VAL A 154 -12.58 27.90 9.96
C VAL A 154 -12.02 27.07 11.10
N THR A 155 -11.61 27.72 12.19
CA THR A 155 -11.18 27.05 13.42
C THR A 155 -12.17 27.34 14.55
N THR A 156 -12.60 26.30 15.25
CA THR A 156 -13.52 26.37 16.38
C THR A 156 -12.94 25.59 17.57
N GLU A 157 -13.10 26.10 18.78
CA GLU A 157 -12.74 25.39 20.00
C GLU A 157 -13.97 24.70 20.60
N ILE A 158 -13.85 23.40 20.86
CA ILE A 158 -14.85 22.61 21.59
C ILE A 158 -14.16 22.09 22.85
N GLY A 159 -14.28 22.84 23.95
CA GLY A 159 -13.57 22.53 25.19
C GLY A 159 -12.04 22.60 24.99
N LYS A 160 -11.36 21.45 25.15
CA LYS A 160 -9.92 21.27 24.95
C LYS A 160 -9.53 20.85 23.53
N ILE A 161 -10.51 20.62 22.66
CA ILE A 161 -10.29 20.12 21.30
C ILE A 161 -10.41 21.28 20.32
N THR A 162 -9.39 21.48 19.49
CA THR A 162 -9.46 22.39 18.36
C THR A 162 -10.00 21.67 17.15
N VAL A 163 -11.06 22.19 16.54
CA VAL A 163 -11.67 21.65 15.33
C VAL A 163 -11.44 22.63 14.18
N VAL A 164 -10.87 22.13 13.09
CA VAL A 164 -10.57 22.90 11.88
C VAL A 164 -11.42 22.37 10.74
N ASP A 165 -12.32 23.18 10.23
CA ASP A 165 -13.12 22.89 9.04
C ASP A 165 -12.41 23.44 7.81
N LEU A 166 -11.87 22.55 6.97
CA LEU A 166 -11.20 23.00 5.76
C LEU A 166 -12.19 23.63 4.77
N GLY A 167 -11.86 24.83 4.34
CA GLY A 167 -12.64 25.57 3.37
C GLY A 167 -12.36 25.15 1.94
N VAL A 168 -13.33 25.34 1.04
CA VAL A 168 -13.16 25.02 -0.39
C VAL A 168 -12.13 25.90 -1.10
N GLY A 169 -11.70 27.01 -0.49
CA GLY A 169 -10.67 27.90 -1.00
C GLY A 169 -9.23 27.38 -0.83
N GLU A 170 -9.03 26.24 -0.18
CA GLU A 170 -7.70 25.64 -0.04
C GLU A 170 -7.15 25.17 -1.40
N PRO A 171 -5.88 25.46 -1.73
CA PRO A 171 -5.33 25.15 -3.04
C PRO A 171 -5.13 23.64 -3.28
N SER A 172 -4.92 22.87 -2.20
CA SER A 172 -4.92 21.40 -2.22
C SER A 172 -5.10 20.88 -0.80
N LEU A 173 -5.70 19.69 -0.67
CA LEU A 173 -5.86 19.06 0.63
C LEU A 173 -4.51 18.81 1.33
N LYS A 174 -3.51 18.32 0.58
CA LYS A 174 -2.19 18.00 1.13
C LYS A 174 -1.52 19.24 1.73
N ALA A 175 -1.56 20.38 1.03
CA ALA A 175 -0.97 21.62 1.54
C ALA A 175 -1.69 22.12 2.80
N ALA A 176 -3.02 22.03 2.83
CA ALA A 176 -3.81 22.40 4.00
C ALA A 176 -3.47 21.53 5.22
N VAL A 177 -3.40 20.20 5.04
CA VAL A 177 -3.03 19.27 6.12
C VAL A 177 -1.60 19.52 6.62
N VAL A 178 -0.62 19.75 5.73
CA VAL A 178 0.76 20.08 6.12
C VAL A 178 0.81 21.38 6.94
N ARG A 179 0.02 22.39 6.57
CA ARG A 179 -0.08 23.63 7.34
C ARG A 179 -0.66 23.38 8.74
N GLU A 180 -1.74 22.61 8.85
CA GLU A 180 -2.33 22.29 10.15
C GLU A 180 -1.41 21.41 11.01
N LEU A 181 -0.63 20.51 10.41
CA LEU A 181 0.42 19.75 11.11
C LEU A 181 1.49 20.67 11.70
N ALA A 182 1.93 21.69 10.95
CA ALA A 182 2.88 22.67 11.44
C ALA A 182 2.30 23.51 12.58
N THR A 183 1.04 23.95 12.45
CA THR A 183 0.32 24.71 13.50
C THR A 183 0.14 23.89 14.77
N ALA A 184 -0.35 22.64 14.66
CA ALA A 184 -0.52 21.73 15.78
C ALA A 184 0.80 21.47 16.51
N LYS A 185 1.88 21.20 15.75
CA LYS A 185 3.21 21.01 16.33
C LYS A 185 3.69 22.22 17.13
N ALA A 186 3.42 23.44 16.65
CA ALA A 186 3.76 24.67 17.37
C ALA A 186 2.95 24.84 18.66
N ALA A 187 1.71 24.33 18.70
CA ALA A 187 0.83 24.33 19.87
C ALA A 187 1.05 23.14 20.82
N GLY A 188 1.90 22.16 20.45
CA GLY A 188 2.07 20.92 21.21
C GLY A 188 0.88 19.96 21.08
N GLU A 189 0.18 20.05 19.95
CA GLU A 189 -0.95 19.21 19.54
C GLU A 189 -0.53 18.18 18.48
N GLU A 190 -1.31 17.11 18.34
CA GLU A 190 -1.27 16.22 17.16
C GLU A 190 -2.49 16.44 16.26
N VAL A 191 -2.35 16.18 14.96
CA VAL A 191 -3.45 16.30 14.00
C VAL A 191 -4.14 14.97 13.79
N LEU A 192 -5.46 14.96 13.97
CA LEU A 192 -6.35 13.89 13.56
C LEU A 192 -7.23 14.39 12.41
N VAL A 193 -7.04 13.84 11.21
CA VAL A 193 -7.88 14.18 10.06
C VAL A 193 -9.15 13.34 10.11
N MET A 194 -10.32 13.98 10.06
CA MET A 194 -11.64 13.34 10.01
C MET A 194 -12.30 13.61 8.67
N THR A 195 -12.65 12.56 7.93
CA THR A 195 -13.45 12.70 6.70
C THR A 195 -14.93 12.67 7.01
N CYS A 196 -15.69 13.61 6.43
CA CYS A 196 -17.11 13.79 6.66
C CYS A 196 -17.87 14.01 5.36
N VAL A 197 -19.16 13.67 5.33
CA VAL A 197 -20.10 14.10 4.28
C VAL A 197 -21.00 15.22 4.82
N LYS A 198 -21.71 15.91 3.92
CA LYS A 198 -22.73 16.90 4.30
C LYS A 198 -23.79 16.25 5.18
N ALA A 199 -24.13 16.89 6.30
CA ALA A 199 -25.14 16.42 7.24
C ALA A 199 -26.51 16.21 6.54
N PRO A 200 -27.31 15.21 6.96
CA PRO A 200 -27.20 14.40 8.18
C PRO A 200 -26.37 13.11 8.04
N GLY A 201 -25.80 12.61 9.15
CA GLY A 201 -25.12 11.31 9.19
C GLY A 201 -24.20 11.12 10.41
N PRO A 202 -23.47 9.98 10.47
CA PRO A 202 -22.58 9.61 11.59
C PRO A 202 -21.58 10.71 12.00
N CYS A 203 -21.13 11.52 11.04
CA CYS A 203 -20.20 12.63 11.32
C CYS A 203 -20.78 13.68 12.28
N LEU A 204 -22.09 13.95 12.18
CA LEU A 204 -22.78 14.90 13.05
C LEU A 204 -22.93 14.37 14.47
N ASP A 205 -23.13 13.06 14.63
CA ASP A 205 -23.31 12.45 15.95
C ASP A 205 -21.98 12.35 16.71
N VAL A 206 -20.87 12.12 15.99
CA VAL A 206 -19.53 12.27 16.57
C VAL A 206 -19.25 13.72 16.95
N GLU A 207 -19.60 14.70 16.10
CA GLU A 207 -19.42 16.13 16.41
C GLU A 207 -20.13 16.53 17.70
N LYS A 208 -21.41 16.15 17.88
CA LYS A 208 -22.14 16.40 19.13
C LYS A 208 -21.45 15.78 20.34
N SER A 209 -20.86 14.60 20.14
CA SER A 209 -20.14 13.85 21.16
C SER A 209 -18.81 14.49 21.56
N LEU A 210 -18.20 15.35 20.73
CA LEU A 210 -16.90 15.95 21.02
C LEU A 210 -16.90 16.75 22.33
N SER A 211 -18.02 17.33 22.74
CA SER A 211 -18.14 18.07 24.01
C SER A 211 -18.16 17.18 25.27
N ASP A 212 -18.32 15.85 25.11
CA ASP A 212 -18.40 14.92 26.22
C ASP A 212 -17.06 14.78 26.97
N PRO A 213 -17.04 14.75 28.31
CA PRO A 213 -15.81 14.65 29.10
C PRO A 213 -14.90 13.45 28.75
N LEU A 214 -15.46 12.32 28.30
CA LEU A 214 -14.68 11.15 27.89
C LEU A 214 -13.88 11.44 26.63
N LEU A 215 -14.50 12.07 25.63
CA LEU A 215 -13.83 12.43 24.39
C LEU A 215 -12.86 13.59 24.58
N GLN A 216 -13.20 14.56 25.43
CA GLN A 216 -12.31 15.64 25.84
C GLN A 216 -11.02 15.13 26.50
N THR A 217 -11.10 14.02 27.23
CA THR A 217 -9.94 13.37 27.85
C THR A 217 -9.18 12.49 26.85
N ALA A 218 -9.91 11.74 26.01
CA ALA A 218 -9.32 10.84 25.03
C ALA A 218 -8.57 11.58 23.92
N LEU A 219 -9.09 12.73 23.49
CA LEU A 219 -8.57 13.59 22.43
C LEU A 219 -7.87 14.84 22.99
N GLU A 220 -7.38 14.79 24.22
CA GLU A 220 -6.58 15.87 24.79
C GLU A 220 -5.33 16.13 23.93
N LYS A 221 -5.06 17.40 23.61
CA LYS A 221 -4.00 17.83 22.68
C LYS A 221 -4.16 17.32 21.24
N ILE A 222 -5.40 17.06 20.81
CA ILE A 222 -5.69 16.72 19.42
C ILE A 222 -6.37 17.91 18.74
N ARG A 223 -5.84 18.25 17.56
CA ARG A 223 -6.47 19.11 16.57
C ARG A 223 -7.18 18.24 15.54
N ILE A 224 -8.51 18.31 15.49
CA ILE A 224 -9.31 17.59 14.51
C ILE A 224 -9.44 18.43 13.24
N VAL A 225 -8.93 17.95 12.11
CA VAL A 225 -9.10 18.60 10.80
C VAL A 225 -10.21 17.88 10.05
N ARG A 226 -11.37 18.51 9.92
CA ARG A 226 -12.54 17.98 9.22
C ARG A 226 -12.46 18.31 7.73
N ILE A 227 -12.65 17.28 6.92
CA ILE A 227 -12.61 17.36 5.46
C ILE A 227 -13.95 16.89 4.91
N ASN A 228 -14.55 17.70 4.05
CA ASN A 228 -15.72 17.27 3.29
C ASN A 228 -15.30 16.35 2.12
N ILE A 229 -15.77 15.10 2.14
CA ILE A 229 -15.45 14.06 1.14
C ILE A 229 -15.95 14.45 -0.25
N GLU A 230 -17.08 15.13 -0.37
CA GLU A 230 -17.67 15.51 -1.65
C GLU A 230 -16.84 16.60 -2.35
N VAL A 231 -16.26 17.52 -1.57
CA VAL A 231 -15.41 18.60 -2.08
C VAL A 231 -14.01 18.08 -2.41
N PHE A 232 -13.41 17.29 -1.54
CA PHE A 232 -12.00 16.90 -1.63
C PHE A 232 -11.79 15.47 -2.15
N LYS A 233 -12.82 14.86 -2.79
CA LYS A 233 -12.81 13.46 -3.21
C LYS A 233 -11.53 13.06 -3.94
N ASP A 234 -11.20 13.78 -5.01
CA ASP A 234 -10.06 13.47 -5.87
C ASP A 234 -8.72 13.55 -5.12
N ASP A 235 -8.60 14.48 -4.17
CA ASP A 235 -7.39 14.64 -3.37
C ASP A 235 -7.28 13.54 -2.31
N ILE A 236 -8.39 13.14 -1.70
CA ILE A 236 -8.42 12.02 -0.74
C ILE A 236 -8.04 10.71 -1.45
N GLU A 237 -8.55 10.48 -2.66
CA GLU A 237 -8.20 9.32 -3.49
C GLU A 237 -6.71 9.31 -3.85
N LYS A 238 -6.14 10.47 -4.24
CA LYS A 238 -4.69 10.60 -4.52
C LYS A 238 -3.82 10.35 -3.29
N LEU A 239 -4.31 10.66 -2.10
CA LEU A 239 -3.63 10.35 -0.83
C LEU A 239 -3.75 8.86 -0.45
N GLY A 240 -4.55 8.07 -1.18
CA GLY A 240 -4.73 6.65 -0.91
C GLY A 240 -5.57 6.36 0.33
N LEU A 241 -6.36 7.33 0.79
CA LEU A 241 -7.31 7.14 1.89
C LEU A 241 -8.57 6.46 1.38
N GLN A 242 -8.93 5.34 1.99
CA GLN A 242 -10.22 4.69 1.76
C GLN A 242 -11.26 5.41 2.61
N VAL A 243 -12.34 5.92 2.01
CA VAL A 243 -13.38 6.71 2.69
C VAL A 243 -14.66 5.93 2.98
N ASP A 244 -14.71 4.65 2.66
CA ASP A 244 -15.86 3.77 2.90
C ASP A 244 -15.46 2.63 3.85
N PRO A 245 -16.11 2.51 5.03
CA PRO A 245 -17.17 3.37 5.55
C PRO A 245 -16.64 4.69 6.14
N PHE A 246 -17.50 5.71 6.19
CA PHE A 246 -17.22 7.02 6.80
C PHE A 246 -17.91 7.17 8.17
N PRO A 247 -17.43 8.03 9.08
CA PRO A 247 -16.22 8.86 8.97
C PRO A 247 -14.93 8.05 9.07
N VAL A 248 -13.87 8.53 8.42
CA VAL A 248 -12.51 7.98 8.54
C VAL A 248 -11.64 8.95 9.31
N TYR A 249 -10.84 8.41 10.22
CA TYR A 249 -9.92 9.11 11.10
C TYR A 249 -8.51 8.71 10.74
N ALA A 250 -7.72 9.65 10.23
CA ALA A 250 -6.38 9.40 9.73
C ALA A 250 -5.34 10.25 10.46
N LEU A 251 -4.22 9.61 10.80
CA LEU A 251 -3.01 10.26 11.28
C LEU A 251 -2.09 10.47 10.09
N PHE A 252 -1.39 11.60 10.07
CA PHE A 252 -0.51 11.99 8.98
C PHE A 252 0.93 12.16 9.47
N THR A 253 1.88 11.87 8.59
CA THR A 253 3.28 12.25 8.75
C THR A 253 3.47 13.74 8.48
N ALA A 254 4.64 14.29 8.84
CA ALA A 254 4.96 15.72 8.68
C ALA A 254 4.93 16.20 7.21
N ASP A 255 5.09 15.31 6.23
CA ASP A 255 5.01 15.63 4.80
C ASP A 255 3.58 15.53 4.24
N GLY A 256 2.58 15.28 5.09
CA GLY A 256 1.18 15.20 4.70
C GLY A 256 0.83 13.89 3.98
N THR A 257 1.54 12.80 4.26
CA THR A 257 1.11 11.46 3.83
C THR A 257 0.36 10.73 4.94
N PRO A 258 -0.70 9.96 4.64
CA PRO A 258 -1.39 9.17 5.65
C PRO A 258 -0.43 8.13 6.25
N ARG A 259 -0.26 8.19 7.57
CA ARG A 259 0.52 7.22 8.34
C ARG A 259 -0.35 6.04 8.75
N ASP A 260 -1.55 6.33 9.24
CA ASP A 260 -2.45 5.34 9.81
C ASP A 260 -3.90 5.83 9.71
N ALA A 261 -4.87 4.93 9.64
CA ALA A 261 -6.28 5.29 9.66
C ALA A 261 -7.18 4.22 10.29
N ILE A 262 -8.31 4.68 10.82
CA ILE A 262 -9.45 3.85 11.23
C ILE A 262 -10.77 4.47 10.76
N ASP A 263 -11.83 3.69 10.74
CA ASP A 263 -13.17 4.15 10.36
C ASP A 263 -14.19 4.04 11.51
N GLY A 264 -15.34 4.69 11.34
CA GLY A 264 -16.44 4.63 12.31
C GLY A 264 -16.96 3.22 12.61
N GLY A 265 -16.63 2.23 11.78
CA GLY A 265 -16.93 0.83 12.04
C GLY A 265 -16.11 0.20 13.18
N GLU A 266 -15.06 0.87 13.68
CA GLU A 266 -14.25 0.37 14.81
C GLU A 266 -15.04 0.35 16.13
N TRP A 267 -16.08 1.16 16.28
CA TRP A 267 -17.03 1.11 17.40
C TRP A 267 -18.42 0.63 16.94
N GLU A 268 -19.39 0.63 17.85
CA GLU A 268 -20.77 0.21 17.55
C GLU A 268 -21.67 1.43 17.33
N ALA A 269 -22.21 2.02 18.40
CA ALA A 269 -22.98 3.26 18.32
C ALA A 269 -22.06 4.49 18.43
N ASP A 270 -22.41 5.58 17.74
CA ASP A 270 -21.73 6.88 17.75
C ASP A 270 -22.00 7.66 19.05
N ILE A 271 -21.61 7.06 20.19
CA ILE A 271 -21.72 7.63 21.52
C ILE A 271 -20.34 7.71 22.19
N PRO A 272 -20.09 8.70 23.07
CA PRO A 272 -18.77 8.91 23.68
C PRO A 272 -18.17 7.66 24.34
N GLN A 273 -19.00 6.84 24.99
CA GLN A 273 -18.58 5.62 25.70
C GLN A 273 -17.97 4.56 24.77
N ASN A 274 -18.36 4.56 23.50
CA ASN A 274 -17.87 3.63 22.50
C ASN A 274 -16.71 4.22 21.69
N ILE A 275 -16.77 5.52 21.40
CA ILE A 275 -15.78 6.22 20.57
C ILE A 275 -14.48 6.43 21.35
N ALA A 276 -14.55 6.95 22.58
CA ALA A 276 -13.37 7.37 23.35
C ALA A 276 -12.35 6.23 23.61
N PRO A 277 -12.76 4.99 23.96
CA PRO A 277 -11.84 3.87 24.13
C PRO A 277 -11.12 3.43 22.85
N VAL A 278 -11.61 3.84 21.68
CA VAL A 278 -10.99 3.54 20.38
C VAL A 278 -10.12 4.71 19.91
N LEU A 279 -10.69 5.91 19.82
CA LEU A 279 -9.98 7.08 19.31
C LEU A 279 -8.82 7.49 20.21
N GLY A 280 -8.96 7.41 21.54
CA GLY A 280 -7.90 7.79 22.48
C GLY A 280 -6.61 6.97 22.30
N PRO A 281 -6.66 5.63 22.36
CA PRO A 281 -5.51 4.80 22.03
C PRO A 281 -5.05 4.94 20.57
N PHE A 282 -5.96 5.16 19.62
CA PHE A 282 -5.58 5.33 18.21
C PHE A 282 -4.66 6.53 18.00
N VAL A 283 -5.05 7.72 18.48
CA VAL A 283 -4.22 8.93 18.32
C VAL A 283 -2.89 8.80 19.05
N LYS A 284 -2.84 8.06 20.16
CA LYS A 284 -1.61 7.79 20.92
C LYS A 284 -0.73 6.69 20.32
N GLY A 285 -1.19 6.00 19.27
CA GLY A 285 -0.49 4.85 18.68
C GLY A 285 -0.59 3.55 19.50
N ASP A 286 -1.46 3.51 20.50
CA ASP A 286 -1.63 2.40 21.44
C ASP A 286 -2.78 1.44 21.08
N LEU A 287 -3.51 1.69 19.98
CA LEU A 287 -4.64 0.84 19.56
C LEU A 287 -4.16 -0.50 18.96
N LYS A 288 -4.11 -1.54 19.81
CA LYS A 288 -3.59 -2.87 19.47
C LYS A 288 -4.56 -3.77 18.70
N LYS A 289 -5.87 -3.64 18.95
CA LYS A 289 -6.91 -4.49 18.36
C LYS A 289 -7.77 -3.62 17.46
N ARG A 290 -7.86 -4.01 16.19
CA ARG A 290 -8.69 -3.32 15.19
C ARG A 290 -9.59 -4.32 14.52
N LYS A 291 -10.82 -3.91 14.22
CA LYS A 291 -11.74 -4.68 13.40
C LYS A 291 -11.24 -4.71 11.95
N LYS A 292 -10.60 -3.62 11.48
CA LYS A 292 -9.99 -3.52 10.15
C LYS A 292 -8.55 -3.03 10.21
N GLN A 293 -7.68 -3.65 9.42
CA GLN A 293 -6.32 -3.18 9.24
C GLN A 293 -6.28 -2.05 8.22
N PHE A 294 -5.56 -0.98 8.55
CA PHE A 294 -5.22 0.06 7.59
C PHE A 294 -4.32 -0.52 6.51
N LYS A 295 -4.69 -0.30 5.24
CA LYS A 295 -3.88 -0.66 4.09
C LYS A 295 -3.48 0.65 3.41
N PRO A 296 -2.21 1.10 3.56
CA PRO A 296 -1.77 2.30 2.86
C PRO A 296 -1.96 2.11 1.35
N GLY A 297 -2.41 3.17 0.68
CA GLY A 297 -2.46 3.18 -0.78
C GLY A 297 -1.07 2.95 -1.39
N PRO A 298 -0.99 2.51 -2.66
CA PRO A 298 0.28 2.34 -3.35
C PRO A 298 1.08 3.66 -3.33
N GLY A 299 2.19 3.66 -2.58
CA GLY A 299 3.03 4.85 -2.34
C GLY A 299 3.01 5.39 -0.90
N GLY A 300 2.15 4.88 -0.02
CA GLY A 300 2.18 5.16 1.41
C GLY A 300 3.35 4.44 2.10
N GLY A 301 4.11 5.16 2.92
CA GLY A 301 5.32 4.67 3.58
C GLY A 301 5.10 3.39 4.41
N VAL A 302 6.16 2.60 4.54
CA VAL A 302 6.17 1.37 5.36
C VAL A 302 6.17 1.75 6.85
N PHE A 303 5.32 1.10 7.64
CA PHE A 303 5.29 1.23 9.10
C PHE A 303 6.64 0.78 9.72
N LEU A 304 7.13 1.55 10.69
CA LEU A 304 8.16 1.13 11.65
C LEU A 304 7.48 0.59 12.92
#